data_AF-A0A956BZV8-F1
#
_entry.id   AF-A0A956BZV8-F1
#
_cell.length_a   1.000
_cell.length_b   1.000
_cell.length_c   1.000
_cell.angle_alpha   90.00
_cell.angle_beta   90.00
_cell.angle_gamma   90.00
#
_symmetry.space_group_name_H-M   'P 1'
#
loop_
_entity.id
_entity.type
_entity.pdbx_description
1 polymer ?
#
loop_
_entity_poly.entity_id
_entity_poly.type
_entity_poly.pdbx_seq_one_letter_code
_entity_poly.pdbx_strand_id
1 'polypeptide(L)'
;MSSDQREKWTARVARMEEELALLDRQWAALPKWWKPIVATVVPLAFWSLQVAVLVLFAWLSLLGVTAWILGVRRRDHRASIRYAQEQVKRLSSGSVYR
;
A
#
# COMPACT_ATOMS: atom_id res chain seq x y z
N MET A 1 -1.33 -12.82 30.93
CA MET A 1 -0.63 -11.88 30.02
C MET A 1 -0.39 -10.60 30.80
N SER A 2 0.86 -10.18 31.01
CA SER A 2 1.11 -8.93 31.75
C SER A 2 0.58 -7.72 30.97
N SER A 3 0.17 -6.67 31.68
CA SER A 3 -0.28 -5.40 31.09
C SER A 3 0.70 -4.88 30.02
N ASP A 4 2.00 -4.96 30.31
CA ASP A 4 3.10 -4.59 29.41
C ASP A 4 3.07 -5.34 28.07
N GLN A 5 2.74 -6.64 28.08
CA GLN A 5 2.68 -7.40 26.83
C GLN A 5 1.45 -7.03 26.01
N ARG A 6 0.30 -6.79 26.65
CA ARG A 6 -0.89 -6.28 25.94
C ARG A 6 -0.58 -4.93 25.29
N GLU A 7 0.03 -4.02 26.03
CA GLU A 7 0.34 -2.67 25.57
C GLU A 7 1.34 -2.67 24.39
N LYS A 8 2.38 -3.52 24.44
CA LYS A 8 3.31 -3.69 23.32
C LYS A 8 2.63 -4.24 22.07
N TRP A 9 1.72 -5.20 22.22
CA TRP A 9 0.99 -5.78 21.09
C TRP A 9 -0.02 -4.79 20.48
N THR A 10 -0.76 -4.04 21.30
CA THR A 10 -1.68 -3.00 20.80
C THR A 10 -0.95 -1.87 20.10
N ALA A 11 0.19 -1.42 20.65
CA ALA A 11 1.02 -0.40 20.00
C ALA A 11 1.57 -0.89 18.64
N ARG A 12 1.90 -2.18 18.53
CA ARG A 12 2.39 -2.77 17.28
C ARG A 12 1.29 -2.87 16.22
N VAL A 13 0.06 -3.22 16.61
CA VAL A 13 -1.10 -3.22 15.70
C VAL A 13 -1.43 -1.80 15.23
N ALA A 14 -1.42 -0.82 16.14
CA ALA A 14 -1.65 0.59 15.80
C ALA A 14 -0.63 1.12 14.78
N ARG A 15 0.65 0.80 14.94
CA ARG A 15 1.68 1.17 13.95
C ARG A 15 1.44 0.53 12.57
N MET A 16 1.03 -0.74 12.54
CA MET A 16 0.71 -1.40 11.27
C MET A 16 -0.52 -0.77 10.58
N GLU A 17 -1.50 -0.30 11.36
CA GLU A 17 -2.67 0.41 10.82
C GLU A 17 -2.29 1.78 10.24
N GLU A 18 -1.39 2.52 10.88
CA GLU A 18 -0.84 3.78 10.34
C GLU A 18 -0.10 3.58 9.02
N GLU A 19 0.74 2.54 8.92
CA GLU A 19 1.43 2.17 7.68
C GLU A 19 0.44 1.83 6.56
N LEU A 20 -0.63 1.10 6.90
CA LEU A 20 -1.67 0.75 5.94
C LEU A 20 -2.45 1.97 5.47
N ALA A 21 -2.73 2.92 6.37
CA ALA A 21 -3.37 4.19 6.03
C ALA A 21 -2.49 5.05 5.09
N LEU A 22 -1.17 5.04 5.29
CA LEU A 22 -0.23 5.69 4.37
C LEU A 22 -0.24 5.04 2.99
N LEU A 23 -0.19 3.71 2.92
CA LEU A 23 -0.30 2.97 1.66
C LEU A 23 -1.64 3.23 0.95
N ASP A 24 -2.75 3.31 1.69
CA ASP A 24 -4.07 3.66 1.14
C ASP A 24 -4.09 5.09 0.59
N ARG A 25 -3.46 6.05 1.26
CA ARG A 25 -3.31 7.42 0.74
C ARG A 25 -2.45 7.47 -0.51
N GLN A 26 -1.34 6.74 -0.55
CA GLN A 26 -0.48 6.64 -1.74
C GLN A 26 -1.22 6.00 -2.91
N TRP A 27 -2.01 4.95 -2.65
CA TRP A 27 -2.89 4.32 -3.63
C TRP A 27 -3.92 5.29 -4.18
N ALA A 28 -4.60 6.05 -3.31
CA ALA A 28 -5.57 7.06 -3.71
C ALA A 28 -4.92 8.25 -4.44
N ALA A 29 -3.61 8.46 -4.27
CA ALA A 29 -2.85 9.49 -4.97
C ALA A 29 -2.35 9.03 -6.36
N LEU A 30 -2.31 7.73 -6.66
CA LEU A 30 -1.89 7.20 -7.98
C LEU A 30 -2.61 7.88 -9.17
N PRO A 31 -3.93 8.13 -9.14
CA PRO A 31 -4.59 8.86 -10.21
C PRO A 31 -3.95 10.22 -10.44
N LYS A 32 -3.55 10.96 -9.39
CA LYS A 32 -2.95 12.31 -9.55
C LYS A 32 -1.63 12.30 -10.32
N TRP A 33 -0.97 11.14 -10.45
CA TRP A 33 0.24 10.97 -11.25
C TRP A 33 -0.01 10.94 -12.77
N TRP A 34 -1.27 10.97 -13.23
CA TRP A 34 -1.57 11.14 -14.67
C TRP A 34 -1.12 12.49 -15.22
N LYS A 35 -1.10 13.54 -14.39
CA LYS A 35 -0.73 14.91 -14.79
C LYS A 35 0.67 15.03 -15.39
N PRO A 36 1.76 14.54 -14.74
CA PRO A 36 3.09 14.57 -15.33
C PRO A 36 3.21 13.73 -16.62
N ILE A 37 2.45 12.64 -16.73
CA ILE A 37 2.41 11.81 -17.95
C ILE A 37 1.85 12.63 -19.11
N VAL A 38 0.69 13.29 -18.91
CA VAL A 38 0.09 14.12 -19.96
C VAL A 38 0.97 15.33 -20.27
N ALA A 39 1.56 15.97 -19.26
CA ALA A 39 2.46 17.11 -19.45
C ALA A 39 3.74 16.77 -20.23
N THR A 40 4.20 15.51 -20.20
CA THR A 40 5.37 15.06 -20.95
C THR A 40 5.01 14.49 -22.33
N VAL A 41 3.95 13.68 -22.42
CA VAL A 41 3.56 13.01 -23.68
C VAL A 41 2.98 14.00 -24.70
N VAL A 42 2.18 14.99 -24.28
CA VAL A 42 1.53 15.94 -25.21
C VAL A 42 2.53 16.80 -25.98
N PRO A 43 3.55 17.43 -25.34
CA PRO A 43 4.58 18.16 -26.08
C PRO A 43 5.42 17.24 -26.96
N LEU A 44 5.76 16.03 -26.50
CA LEU A 44 6.53 15.08 -27.30
C LEU A 44 5.78 14.63 -28.56
N ALA A 45 4.46 14.43 -28.47
CA ALA A 45 3.63 14.01 -29.59
C ALA A 45 3.61 15.04 -30.72
N PHE A 46 3.78 16.33 -30.38
CA PHE A 46 3.89 17.41 -31.35
C PHE A 46 5.19 17.33 -32.17
N TRP A 47 6.30 16.88 -31.57
CA TRP A 47 7.61 16.79 -32.23
C TRP A 47 7.83 15.45 -32.94
N SER A 48 7.42 14.35 -32.31
CA SER A 48 7.51 13.01 -32.91
C SER A 48 6.52 12.05 -32.25
N LEU A 49 5.53 11.62 -33.04
CA LEU A 49 4.52 10.66 -32.60
C LEU A 49 5.14 9.34 -32.12
N GLN A 50 6.20 8.87 -32.79
CA GLN A 50 6.87 7.60 -32.45
C GLN A 50 7.53 7.68 -31.06
N VAL A 51 8.21 8.80 -30.75
CA VAL A 51 8.86 8.99 -29.45
C VAL A 51 7.80 9.14 -28.35
N ALA A 52 6.71 9.85 -28.64
CA ALA A 52 5.61 10.00 -27.68
C ALA A 52 4.94 8.67 -27.33
N VAL A 53 4.73 7.80 -28.31
CA VAL A 53 4.19 6.45 -28.08
C VAL A 53 5.12 5.62 -27.19
N LEU A 54 6.43 5.64 -27.46
CA LEU A 54 7.42 4.94 -26.63
C LEU A 54 7.42 5.45 -25.18
N VAL A 55 7.39 6.77 -24.99
CA VAL A 55 7.35 7.39 -23.66
C VAL A 55 6.06 7.07 -22.93
N LEU A 56 4.91 7.04 -23.62
CA LEU A 56 3.64 6.63 -23.04
C LEU A 56 3.68 5.17 -22.56
N PHE A 57 4.21 4.25 -23.36
CA PHE A 57 4.38 2.86 -22.96
C PHE A 57 5.31 2.69 -21.76
N ALA A 58 6.41 3.46 -21.71
CA ALA A 58 7.31 3.47 -20.55
C ALA A 58 6.59 3.92 -19.27
N TRP A 59 5.78 4.98 -19.34
CA TRP A 59 4.97 5.44 -18.22
C TRP A 59 3.92 4.43 -17.78
N LEU A 60 3.21 3.79 -18.72
CA LEU A 60 2.22 2.76 -18.42
C LEU A 60 2.86 1.54 -17.75
N SER A 61 4.04 1.12 -18.22
CA SER A 61 4.81 0.04 -17.60
C SER A 61 5.21 0.39 -16.17
N LEU A 62 5.75 1.61 -15.96
CA LEU A 62 6.14 2.09 -14.65
C LEU A 62 4.95 2.13 -13.69
N LEU A 63 3.83 2.74 -14.09
CA LEU A 63 2.61 2.78 -13.29
C LEU A 63 2.07 1.39 -12.98
N GLY A 64 2.07 0.49 -13.96
CA GLY A 64 1.63 -0.90 -13.78
C GLY A 64 2.44 -1.63 -12.71
N VAL A 65 3.78 -1.54 -12.79
CA VAL A 65 4.67 -2.16 -11.79
C VAL A 65 4.47 -1.52 -10.42
N THR A 66 4.40 -0.19 -10.34
CA THR A 66 4.22 0.53 -9.07
C THR A 66 2.88 0.17 -8.43
N ALA A 67 1.80 0.13 -9.22
CA ALA A 67 0.47 -0.27 -8.77
C ALA A 67 0.44 -1.75 -8.33
N TRP A 68 1.14 -2.63 -9.04
CA TRP A 68 1.26 -4.03 -8.63
C TRP A 68 1.96 -4.16 -7.27
N ILE A 69 3.11 -3.51 -7.09
CA ILE A 69 3.86 -3.54 -5.82
C ILE A 69 3.04 -2.97 -4.66
N LEU A 70 2.42 -1.80 -4.85
CA LEU A 70 1.54 -1.18 -3.85
C LEU A 70 0.34 -2.07 -3.52
N GLY A 71 -0.27 -2.68 -4.54
CA GLY A 71 -1.41 -3.59 -4.38
C GLY A 71 -1.05 -4.85 -3.59
N VAL A 72 0.09 -5.47 -3.90
CA VAL A 72 0.61 -6.65 -3.18
C VAL A 72 0.92 -6.27 -1.73
N ARG A 73 1.67 -5.19 -1.49
CA ARG A 73 1.99 -4.73 -0.12
C ARG A 73 0.75 -4.43 0.70
N ARG A 74 -0.26 -3.78 0.12
CA ARG A 74 -1.54 -3.49 0.79
C ARG A 74 -2.26 -4.78 1.18
N ARG A 75 -2.25 -5.79 0.30
CA ARG A 75 -2.88 -7.08 0.57
C ARG A 75 -2.15 -7.84 1.67
N ASP A 76 -0.83 -7.87 1.62
CA ASP A 76 0.02 -8.54 2.62
C ASP A 76 -0.12 -7.89 4.00
N HIS A 77 -0.09 -6.56 4.10
CA HIS A 77 -0.29 -5.86 5.37
C HIS A 77 -1.68 -6.09 5.95
N ARG A 78 -2.73 -6.17 5.12
CA ARG A 78 -4.07 -6.53 5.60
C ARG A 78 -4.13 -7.95 6.16
N ALA A 79 -3.43 -8.89 5.52
CA ALA A 79 -3.35 -10.27 6.01
C ALA A 79 -2.58 -10.33 7.33
N SER A 80 -1.43 -9.66 7.44
CA SER A 80 -0.62 -9.66 8.66
C SER A 80 -1.36 -9.06 9.86
N ILE A 81 -2.12 -7.98 9.67
CA ILE A 81 -2.93 -7.38 10.74
C ILE A 81 -4.02 -8.36 11.21
N ARG A 82 -4.73 -9.03 10.30
CA ARG A 82 -5.74 -10.04 10.67
C ARG A 82 -5.13 -11.18 11.49
N TYR A 83 -3.99 -11.72 11.06
CA TYR A 83 -3.30 -12.76 11.80
C TYR A 83 -2.85 -12.29 13.19
N ALA A 84 -2.33 -11.06 13.31
CA ALA A 84 -1.95 -10.49 14.60
C ALA A 84 -3.17 -10.31 15.53
N GLN A 85 -4.29 -9.80 15.01
CA GLN A 85 -5.54 -9.65 15.75
C GLN A 85 -6.11 -10.99 16.21
N GLU A 86 -6.07 -12.02 15.36
CA GLU A 86 -6.51 -13.37 15.71
C GLU A 86 -5.65 -14.01 16.80
N GLN A 87 -4.33 -13.80 16.78
CA GLN A 87 -3.45 -14.27 17.83
C GLN A 87 -3.71 -13.58 19.17
N VAL A 88 -3.91 -12.25 19.16
CA VAL A 88 -4.30 -11.50 20.37
C VAL A 88 -5.64 -12.01 20.91
N LYS A 89 -6.61 -12.26 20.03
CA LYS A 89 -7.93 -12.79 20.41
C LYS A 89 -7.79 -14.17 21.07
N ARG A 90 -7.06 -15.11 20.47
CA ARG A 90 -6.81 -16.46 21.02
C ARG A 90 -6.12 -16.40 22.39
N LEU A 91 -5.11 -15.53 22.54
CA LEU A 91 -4.40 -15.36 23.81
C LEU A 91 -5.29 -14.73 24.89
N SER A 92 -6.21 -13.84 24.51
CA SER A 92 -7.16 -13.24 25.45
C SER A 92 -8.25 -14.24 25.89
N SER A 93 -8.83 -15.02 24.96
CA SER A 93 -9.88 -15.99 25.25
C SER A 93 -9.36 -17.27 25.92
N GLY A 94 -8.13 -17.69 25.62
CA GLY A 94 -7.47 -18.83 26.28
C GLY A 94 -7.06 -18.55 27.73
N SER A 95 -7.02 -17.29 28.15
CA SER A 95 -6.69 -16.90 29.54
C SER A 95 -7.90 -16.90 30.49
N VAL A 96 -9.12 -17.11 29.97
CA VAL A 96 -10.35 -17.15 30.79
C VAL A 96 -10.66 -18.57 31.30
N TYR A 97 -9.97 -19.59 30.79
CA TYR A 97 -10.18 -21.00 31.17
C TYR A 97 -9.02 -21.59 31.98
N ARG A 98 -8.38 -20.79 32.84
CA ARG A 98 -7.44 -21.29 33.83
C ARG A 98 -7.64 -20.64 35.18
#